data_AF-A0AA43DEA2-F1
#
_entry.id   AF-A0AA43DEA2-F1
#
_cell.length_a   1.000
_cell.length_b   1.000
_cell.length_c   1.000
_cell.angle_alpha   90.00
_cell.angle_beta   90.00
_cell.angle_gamma   90.00
#
_symmetry.space_group_name_H-M   'P 1'
#
loop_
_entity.id
_entity.type
_entity.pdbx_description
1 polymer ?
#
loop_
_entity_poly.entity_id
_entity_poly.type
_entity_poly.pdbx_seq_one_letter_code
_entity_poly.pdbx_strand_id
1 'polypeptide(L)'
;MGTIDGQALTRAISTISQSDPLIKLLQQVRMGRMQATDAGLRAVTESWLGIYEQALSMEGFTRFDLRRLNPAPRLAVLTQVGVLSDEHPGLISLKASYERAFSRALAE
;
A
#
# COMPACT_ATOMS: atom_id res chain seq x y z
N MET A 1 26.76 -12.48 -0.87
CA MET A 1 25.56 -13.10 -0.27
C MET A 1 24.40 -12.13 -0.45
N GLY A 2 23.84 -12.01 -1.66
CA GLY A 2 22.59 -11.29 -1.88
C GLY A 2 21.49 -12.32 -1.69
N THR A 3 20.96 -12.43 -0.47
CA THR A 3 19.98 -13.46 -0.15
C THR A 3 18.71 -13.24 -0.97
N ILE A 4 18.07 -14.34 -1.33
CA ILE A 4 16.90 -14.42 -2.20
C ILE A 4 15.77 -13.48 -1.73
N ASP A 5 15.78 -13.11 -0.45
CA ASP A 5 14.82 -12.23 0.25
C ASP A 5 14.87 -10.77 -0.23
N GLY A 6 16.06 -10.23 -0.54
CA GLY A 6 16.20 -8.85 -1.03
C GLY A 6 15.58 -8.63 -2.41
N GLN A 7 15.51 -9.67 -3.24
CA GLN A 7 14.82 -9.60 -4.54
C GLN A 7 13.30 -9.57 -4.38
N ALA A 8 12.75 -10.34 -3.43
CA ALA A 8 11.32 -10.33 -3.13
C ALA A 8 10.87 -8.94 -2.67
N LEU A 9 11.64 -8.31 -1.77
CA LEU A 9 11.35 -6.96 -1.31
C LEU A 9 11.40 -5.93 -2.45
N THR A 10 12.45 -6.00 -3.27
CA THR A 10 12.61 -5.05 -4.39
C THR A 10 11.47 -5.18 -5.39
N ARG A 11 11.03 -6.41 -5.68
CA ARG A 11 9.86 -6.68 -6.53
C ARG A 11 8.58 -6.14 -5.89
N ALA A 12 8.32 -6.42 -4.62
CA ALA A 12 7.16 -5.91 -3.90
C ALA A 12 7.09 -4.37 -3.93
N ILE A 13 8.19 -3.69 -3.60
CA ILE A 13 8.29 -2.23 -3.67
C ILE A 13 8.00 -1.72 -5.08
N SER A 14 8.57 -2.37 -6.09
CA SER A 14 8.40 -1.98 -7.49
C SER A 14 6.94 -2.11 -7.93
N THR A 15 6.30 -3.25 -7.65
CA THR A 15 4.90 -3.52 -8.00
C THR A 15 3.95 -2.56 -7.29
N ILE A 16 4.12 -2.33 -5.99
CA ILE A 16 3.32 -1.37 -5.22
C ILE A 16 3.47 0.05 -5.79
N SER A 17 4.69 0.46 -6.11
CA SER A 17 4.98 1.83 -6.56
C SER A 17 4.48 2.10 -7.97
N GLN A 18 4.48 1.10 -8.87
CA GLN A 18 3.97 1.23 -10.24
C GLN A 18 2.47 1.52 -10.28
N SER A 19 1.73 0.97 -9.32
CA SER A 19 0.28 1.12 -9.18
C SER A 19 -0.11 2.20 -8.16
N ASP A 20 0.84 2.95 -7.61
CA ASP A 20 0.58 3.91 -6.53
C ASP A 20 -0.30 5.09 -7.01
N PRO A 21 -1.52 5.25 -6.47
CA PRO A 21 -2.42 6.33 -6.84
C PRO A 21 -1.86 7.71 -6.50
N LEU A 22 -0.94 7.81 -5.52
CA LEU A 22 -0.33 9.06 -5.08
C LEU A 22 0.49 9.73 -6.19
N ILE A 23 1.17 8.94 -7.02
CA ILE A 23 2.09 9.46 -8.05
C ILE A 23 1.32 10.01 -9.26
N LYS A 24 0.19 9.40 -9.63
CA LYS A 24 -0.49 9.69 -10.90
C LYS A 24 -1.77 10.50 -10.76
N LEU A 25 -2.63 10.13 -9.81
CA LEU A 25 -4.00 10.61 -9.77
C LEU A 25 -4.25 11.54 -8.60
N LEU A 26 -3.57 11.32 -7.47
CA LEU A 26 -3.73 12.20 -6.32
C LEU A 26 -3.29 13.64 -6.61
N GLN A 27 -2.25 13.83 -7.42
CA GLN A 27 -1.85 15.18 -7.82
C GLN A 27 -2.99 15.91 -8.54
N GLN A 28 -3.77 15.20 -9.38
CA GLN A 28 -4.93 15.80 -10.05
C GLN A 28 -6.02 16.20 -9.07
N VAL A 29 -6.27 15.38 -8.03
CA VAL A 29 -7.20 15.71 -6.94
C VAL A 29 -6.76 16.96 -6.18
N ARG A 30 -5.48 17.02 -5.80
CA ARG A 30 -4.91 18.18 -5.08
C ARG A 30 -4.95 19.46 -5.91
N MET A 31 -4.87 19.35 -7.24
CA MET A 31 -5.01 20.48 -8.16
C MET A 31 -6.47 20.84 -8.50
N GLY A 32 -7.47 20.12 -7.95
CA GLY A 32 -8.89 20.33 -8.24
C GLY A 32 -9.32 19.90 -9.64
N ARG A 33 -8.48 19.13 -10.36
CA ARG A 33 -8.76 18.62 -11.72
C ARG A 33 -9.50 17.28 -11.72
N MET A 34 -9.58 16.64 -10.56
CA MET A 34 -10.26 15.37 -10.33
C MET A 34 -10.92 15.43 -8.95
N GLN A 35 -12.13 14.90 -8.82
CA GLN A 35 -12.79 14.73 -7.53
C GLN A 35 -12.22 13.50 -6.82
N ALA A 36 -12.12 13.56 -5.50
CA ALA A 36 -11.69 12.41 -4.69
C ALA A 36 -12.65 11.21 -4.84
N THR A 37 -13.90 11.47 -5.19
CA THR A 37 -14.97 10.49 -5.41
C THR A 37 -15.04 9.97 -6.84
N ASP A 38 -14.16 10.40 -7.74
CA ASP A 38 -14.19 9.96 -9.13
C ASP A 38 -14.03 8.44 -9.23
N ALA A 39 -14.90 7.82 -10.03
CA ALA A 39 -14.95 6.36 -10.17
C ALA A 39 -13.62 5.75 -10.64
N GLY A 40 -12.89 6.45 -11.51
CA GLY A 40 -11.57 6.02 -11.98
C GLY A 40 -10.51 6.03 -10.87
N LEU A 41 -10.50 7.05 -10.02
CA LEU A 41 -9.58 7.12 -8.88
C LEU A 41 -9.92 6.07 -7.83
N ARG A 42 -11.22 5.85 -7.58
CA ARG A 42 -11.67 4.77 -6.71
C ARG A 42 -11.19 3.42 -7.22
N ALA A 43 -11.44 3.09 -8.49
CA ALA A 43 -11.02 1.83 -9.08
C ALA A 43 -9.50 1.59 -8.98
N VAL A 44 -8.69 2.62 -9.25
CA VAL A 44 -7.23 2.53 -9.09
C VAL A 44 -6.83 2.34 -7.63
N THR A 45 -7.48 3.03 -6.70
CA THR A 45 -7.21 2.89 -5.26
C THR A 45 -7.56 1.50 -4.76
N GLU A 46 -8.71 0.94 -5.14
CA GLU A 46 -9.11 -0.43 -4.79
C GLU A 46 -8.12 -1.46 -5.34
N SER A 47 -7.71 -1.31 -6.61
CA SER A 47 -6.71 -2.18 -7.22
C SER A 47 -5.37 -2.10 -6.48
N TRP A 48 -4.94 -0.89 -6.10
CA TRP A 48 -3.71 -0.68 -5.35
C TRP A 48 -3.77 -1.33 -3.95
N LEU A 49 -4.90 -1.23 -3.24
CA LEU A 49 -5.09 -1.90 -1.95
C LEU A 49 -4.91 -3.43 -2.09
N GLY A 50 -5.54 -4.04 -3.10
CA GLY A 50 -5.41 -5.48 -3.36
C GLY A 50 -3.98 -5.91 -3.73
N ILE A 51 -3.28 -5.13 -4.56
CA ILE A 51 -1.86 -5.36 -4.90
C ILE A 51 -0.99 -5.31 -3.64
N TYR A 52 -1.26 -4.35 -2.75
CA TYR A 52 -0.52 -4.20 -1.50
C TYR A 52 -0.73 -5.40 -0.58
N GLU A 53 -1.98 -5.84 -0.41
CA GLU A 53 -2.29 -7.02 0.38
C GLU A 53 -1.61 -8.29 -0.18
N GLN A 54 -1.60 -8.45 -1.50
CA GLN A 54 -0.90 -9.55 -2.14
C GLN A 54 0.61 -9.48 -1.93
N ALA A 55 1.19 -8.27 -1.95
CA ALA A 55 2.60 -8.11 -1.63
C ALA A 55 2.89 -8.52 -0.17
N LEU A 56 2.05 -8.09 0.78
CA LEU A 56 2.21 -8.43 2.21
C LEU A 56 1.92 -9.89 2.54
N SER A 57 1.22 -10.63 1.67
CA SER A 57 0.97 -12.07 1.86
C SER A 57 2.17 -12.94 1.47
N MET A 58 3.20 -12.37 0.83
CA MET A 58 4.43 -13.08 0.53
C MET A 58 5.18 -13.43 1.82
N GLU A 59 5.66 -14.67 1.91
CA GLU A 59 6.48 -15.13 3.03
C GLU A 59 7.94 -14.68 2.88
N GLY A 60 8.71 -14.78 3.97
CA GLY A 60 10.14 -14.50 3.97
C GLY A 60 10.52 -13.05 4.29
N PHE A 61 9.55 -12.15 4.45
CA PHE A 61 9.86 -10.80 4.92
C PHE A 61 10.18 -10.76 6.40
N THR A 62 11.15 -9.91 6.69
CA THR A 62 11.60 -9.64 8.05
C THR A 62 10.92 -8.39 8.57
N ARG A 63 11.05 -8.10 9.87
CA ARG A 63 10.51 -6.84 10.41
C ARG A 63 11.17 -5.61 9.78
N PHE A 64 12.43 -5.70 9.36
CA PHE A 64 13.11 -4.61 8.67
C PHE A 64 12.50 -4.36 7.29
N ASP A 65 12.27 -5.42 6.52
CA ASP A 65 11.62 -5.35 5.21
C ASP A 65 10.19 -4.81 5.30
N LEU A 66 9.42 -5.31 6.26
CA LEU A 66 8.05 -4.86 6.47
C LEU A 66 7.96 -3.39 6.90
N ARG A 67 8.95 -2.83 7.62
CA ARG A 67 8.97 -1.38 7.89
C ARG A 67 9.05 -0.56 6.60
N ARG A 68 9.75 -1.07 5.58
CA ARG A 68 9.86 -0.42 4.25
C ARG A 68 8.59 -0.59 3.43
N LEU A 69 7.83 -1.65 3.69
CA LEU A 69 6.49 -1.92 3.14
C LEU A 69 5.37 -1.43 4.07
N ASN A 70 5.61 -0.45 4.94
CA ASN A 70 4.55 0.09 5.79
C ASN A 70 3.53 0.88 4.94
N PRO A 71 2.24 0.48 4.90
CA PRO A 71 1.22 1.18 4.12
C PRO A 71 0.73 2.46 4.80
N ALA A 72 0.95 2.64 6.11
CA ALA A 72 0.35 3.71 6.91
C ALA A 72 0.58 5.13 6.36
N PRO A 73 1.79 5.53 5.92
CA PRO A 73 2.00 6.87 5.37
C PRO A 73 1.15 7.13 4.13
N ARG A 74 0.97 6.12 3.26
CA ARG A 74 0.20 6.25 2.02
C ARG A 74 -1.30 6.26 2.30
N LEU A 75 -1.77 5.39 3.19
CA LEU A 75 -3.16 5.36 3.63
C LEU A 75 -3.56 6.68 4.28
N ALA A 76 -2.71 7.27 5.12
CA ALA A 76 -2.98 8.56 5.75
C ALA A 76 -3.23 9.66 4.71
N VAL A 77 -2.43 9.70 3.63
CA VAL A 77 -2.62 10.68 2.56
C VAL A 77 -3.93 10.44 1.82
N LEU A 78 -4.24 9.19 1.46
CA LEU A 78 -5.49 8.83 0.78
C LEU A 78 -6.74 9.13 1.61
N THR A 79 -6.66 9.01 2.93
CA THR A 79 -7.73 9.44 3.84
C THR A 79 -7.83 10.96 3.92
N GLN A 80 -6.69 11.65 4.09
CA GLN A 80 -6.66 13.12 4.23
C GLN A 80 -7.28 13.84 3.02
N VAL A 81 -7.07 13.32 1.82
CA VAL A 81 -7.62 13.89 0.58
C VAL A 81 -9.03 13.40 0.24
N GLY A 82 -9.63 12.57 1.11
CA GLY A 82 -11.00 12.08 0.97
C GLY A 82 -11.21 10.97 -0.06
N VAL A 83 -10.13 10.32 -0.52
CA VAL A 83 -10.22 9.19 -1.47
C VAL A 83 -10.62 7.91 -0.75
N LEU A 84 -10.14 7.74 0.49
CA LEU A 84 -10.57 6.69 1.40
C LEU A 84 -11.23 7.32 2.63
N SER A 85 -12.23 6.65 3.21
CA SER A 85 -12.68 6.94 4.56
C SER A 85 -11.97 6.03 5.57
N ASP A 86 -11.94 6.43 6.84
CA ASP A 86 -11.40 5.58 7.92
C ASP A 86 -12.16 4.27 8.11
N GLU A 87 -13.42 4.23 7.69
CA GLU A 87 -14.31 3.05 7.75
C GLU A 87 -14.19 2.18 6.50
N HIS A 88 -13.32 2.53 5.55
CA HIS A 88 -13.20 1.81 4.29
C HIS A 88 -12.72 0.36 4.52
N PRO A 89 -13.45 -0.68 4.07
CA PRO A 89 -13.11 -2.07 4.34
C PRO A 89 -11.70 -2.44 3.88
N GLY A 90 -11.29 -2.00 2.69
CA GLY A 90 -9.95 -2.27 2.17
C GLY A 90 -8.83 -1.57 2.96
N LEU A 91 -9.11 -0.41 3.57
CA LEU A 91 -8.14 0.27 4.44
C LEU A 91 -7.95 -0.49 5.75
N ILE A 92 -9.07 -0.94 6.36
CA ILE A 92 -9.06 -1.75 7.58
C ILE A 92 -8.36 -3.09 7.33
N SER A 93 -8.71 -3.75 6.23
CA SER A 93 -8.13 -5.03 5.83
C SER A 93 -6.61 -4.92 5.62
N LEU A 94 -6.16 -3.90 4.89
CA LEU A 94 -4.73 -3.70 4.62
C LEU A 94 -3.94 -3.43 5.90
N LYS A 95 -4.48 -2.60 6.82
CA LYS A 95 -3.86 -2.39 8.15
C LYS A 95 -3.74 -3.71 8.91
N ALA A 96 -4.81 -4.51 8.96
CA ALA A 96 -4.79 -5.81 9.63
C ALA A 96 -3.84 -6.82 8.97
N SER A 97 -3.72 -6.80 7.64
CA SER A 97 -2.78 -7.64 6.89
C SER A 97 -1.33 -7.27 7.21
N TYR A 98 -1.02 -5.97 7.32
CA TYR A 98 0.30 -5.51 7.75
C TYR A 98 0.65 -5.96 9.16
N GLU A 99 -0.24 -5.73 10.13
CA GLU A 99 -0.01 -6.12 11.53
C GLU A 99 0.19 -7.64 11.68
N ARG A 100 -0.57 -8.44 10.93
CA ARG A 100 -0.39 -9.90 10.87
C ARG A 100 0.97 -10.29 10.30
N ALA A 101 1.37 -9.69 9.18
CA ALA A 101 2.69 -9.95 8.58
C ALA A 101 3.81 -9.56 9.56
N PHE A 102 3.70 -8.39 10.20
CA PHE A 102 4.69 -7.87 11.14
C PHE A 102 4.83 -8.73 12.40
N SER A 103 3.71 -9.23 12.93
CA SER A 103 3.69 -10.10 14.10
C SER A 103 4.31 -11.48 13.82
N ARG A 104 4.16 -12.00 12.59
CA ARG A 104 4.73 -13.29 12.16
C ARG A 104 6.20 -13.19 11.77
N ALA A 105 6.65 -12.02 11.34
CA ALA A 105 8.02 -11.82 10.90
C ALA A 105 9.02 -11.92 12.07
N LEU A 106 10.15 -12.58 11.78
CA LEU A 106 11.28 -12.64 12.68
C LEU A 106 11.84 -11.23 12.92
N ALA A 107 12.28 -10.99 14.15
CA ALA A 107 13.11 -9.84 14.44
C ALA A 107 14.48 -10.09 13.80
N GLU A 108 14.77 -9.38 12.72
CA GLU A 108 16.12 -9.20 12.21
C GLU A 108 16.89 -8.17 13.02
#